data_AF-A0A913XS18-F1
#
_entry.id   AF-A0A913XS18-F1
#
_cell.length_a   1.000
_cell.length_b   1.000
_cell.length_c   1.000
_cell.angle_alpha   90.00
_cell.angle_beta   90.00
_cell.angle_gamma   90.00
#
_symmetry.space_group_name_H-M   'P 1'
#
loop_
_entity.id
_entity.type
_entity.pdbx_description
1 polymer ?
#
loop_
_entity_poly.entity_id
_entity_poly.type
_entity_poly.pdbx_seq_one_letter_code
_entity_poly.pdbx_strand_id
1 'polypeptide(L)'
;MTSICEIFCGVFLLLYILQPAYSFSSRTFVGKYFISNQELKTIKVQDWMGCLKHCHEEPLCISYNFDKGLSKRCVLNKHGIEDFIYADSDLVDDAGWIFHQLKPVTKRTNKSRNMIPCQCNCGSSNQCYPPPPGLGDVPEKAASSCKEILEQRRQAQDGAYYLQASPSYKVYCQMTPISDCGDEGGWTLVMKINGSKGTFRFSERYWKEQDAYYQEKYGGDLSEKETKLKTFQLTSFDDMCLGMKTLNDIKWVKIALKRGQQNMEMFPIFQKPYQFGFKEISKEKWEGLVESNLDDTQTDSGSNIRNDKAKVRIGILASKSYIGFGTGGAMGNISCGYVRTDTKQVQPTFGYILIR
;
A
#
# COMPACT_ATOMS: atom_id res chain seq x y z
N MET A 1 -61.03 11.71 41.67
CA MET A 1 -59.93 12.67 41.80
C MET A 1 -59.04 12.21 42.93
N THR A 2 -57.73 12.07 42.65
CA THR A 2 -56.55 12.06 43.55
C THR A 2 -56.61 11.13 44.78
N SER A 3 -55.73 10.15 45.01
CA SER A 3 -54.28 10.22 44.87
C SER A 3 -53.67 8.81 45.01
N ILE A 4 -53.01 8.30 43.96
CA ILE A 4 -52.05 7.19 44.03
C ILE A 4 -50.84 7.66 43.21
N CYS A 5 -50.07 8.58 43.78
CA CYS A 5 -48.91 9.16 43.10
C CYS A 5 -47.73 9.38 44.05
N GLU A 6 -47.45 8.45 44.96
CA GLU A 6 -46.25 8.57 45.82
C GLU A 6 -45.41 7.30 46.04
N ILE A 7 -45.69 6.15 45.42
CA ILE A 7 -44.92 4.92 45.71
C ILE A 7 -44.10 4.37 44.52
N PHE A 8 -44.28 4.88 43.30
CA PHE A 8 -43.58 4.33 42.13
C PHE A 8 -42.32 5.08 41.66
N CYS A 9 -41.89 6.14 42.35
CA CYS A 9 -40.69 6.88 41.95
C CYS A 9 -39.39 6.35 42.62
N GLY A 10 -39.49 5.51 43.66
CA GLY A 10 -38.34 5.06 44.45
C GLY A 10 -37.63 3.78 44.00
N VAL A 11 -38.23 2.98 43.10
CA VAL A 11 -37.69 1.65 42.74
C VAL A 11 -37.07 1.62 41.34
N PHE A 12 -37.33 2.62 40.49
CA PHE A 12 -36.74 2.70 39.15
C PHE A 12 -35.38 3.42 39.09
N LEU A 13 -34.91 4.02 40.20
CA LEU A 13 -33.66 4.77 40.24
C LEU A 13 -32.42 3.93 40.65
N LEU A 14 -32.59 2.64 40.94
CA LEU A 14 -31.51 1.75 41.41
C LEU A 14 -31.06 0.68 40.39
N LEU A 15 -31.59 0.68 39.17
CA LEU A 15 -31.22 -0.30 38.13
C LEU A 15 -30.47 0.29 36.92
N TYR A 16 -30.08 1.57 36.95
CA TYR A 16 -29.39 2.26 35.85
C TYR A 16 -27.91 2.60 36.08
N ILE A 17 -27.23 2.00 37.07
CA ILE A 17 -25.79 2.27 37.33
C ILE A 17 -24.94 0.99 37.35
N LEU A 18 -25.28 -0.02 36.56
CA LEU A 18 -24.35 -1.11 36.25
C LEU A 18 -24.40 -1.45 34.77
N GLN A 19 -24.11 -0.45 33.92
CA GLN A 19 -23.47 -0.80 32.65
C GLN A 19 -22.07 -1.32 32.99
N PRO A 20 -21.63 -2.47 32.47
CA PRO A 20 -20.25 -2.88 32.63
C PRO A 20 -19.40 -1.80 31.95
N ALA A 21 -18.74 -0.97 32.74
CA ALA A 21 -17.64 -0.18 32.25
C ALA A 21 -16.62 -1.19 31.74
N TYR A 22 -16.53 -1.36 30.42
CA TYR A 22 -15.45 -2.11 29.82
C TYR A 22 -14.16 -1.41 30.23
N SER A 23 -13.50 -1.94 31.26
CA SER A 23 -12.25 -1.40 31.75
C SER A 23 -11.21 -1.62 30.66
N PHE A 24 -10.75 -0.55 30.03
CA PHE A 24 -9.63 -0.62 29.12
C PHE A 24 -8.40 -1.11 29.89
N SER A 25 -7.80 -2.20 29.42
CA SER A 25 -6.51 -2.68 29.92
C SER A 25 -5.40 -2.21 29.00
N SER A 26 -4.37 -1.58 29.57
CA SER A 26 -3.15 -1.26 28.83
C SER A 26 -2.55 -2.52 28.20
N ARG A 27 -1.99 -2.40 26.99
CA ARG A 27 -1.39 -3.52 26.26
C ARG A 27 0.03 -3.22 25.82
N THR A 28 0.87 -4.25 25.90
CA THR A 28 2.27 -4.22 25.47
C THR A 28 2.46 -5.18 24.32
N PHE A 29 3.17 -4.76 23.28
CA PHE A 29 3.58 -5.57 22.15
C PHE A 29 5.10 -5.50 22.03
N VAL A 30 5.78 -6.59 22.35
CA VAL A 30 7.24 -6.70 22.26
C VAL A 30 7.63 -7.11 20.84
N GLY A 31 8.66 -6.48 20.28
CA GLY A 31 9.09 -6.75 18.92
C GLY A 31 8.16 -6.15 17.86
N LYS A 32 7.33 -5.19 18.27
CA LYS A 32 6.39 -4.48 17.41
C LYS A 32 6.64 -2.98 17.50
N TYR A 33 6.39 -2.29 16.40
CA TYR A 33 6.46 -0.83 16.27
C TYR A 33 5.15 -0.29 15.72
N PHE A 34 4.55 0.67 16.40
CA PHE A 34 3.32 1.32 15.91
C PHE A 34 3.63 2.38 14.88
N ILE A 35 3.06 2.24 13.67
CA ILE A 35 3.21 3.22 12.59
C ILE A 35 2.32 4.43 12.89
N SER A 36 2.91 5.45 13.49
CA SER A 36 2.21 6.70 13.82
C SER A 36 2.55 7.79 12.80
N ASN A 37 1.53 8.46 12.27
CA ASN A 37 1.65 9.81 11.69
C ASN A 37 1.29 10.90 12.71
N GLN A 38 1.16 10.51 13.98
CA GLN A 38 0.67 11.32 15.10
C GLN A 38 1.64 11.23 16.29
N GLU A 39 2.93 11.34 16.00
CA GLU A 39 3.96 11.47 17.02
C GLU A 39 3.81 12.82 17.75
N LEU A 40 3.86 12.80 19.08
CA LEU A 40 3.85 13.99 19.93
C LEU A 40 5.27 14.51 20.12
N LYS A 41 6.15 13.62 20.58
CA LYS A 41 7.52 13.96 20.96
C LYS A 41 8.39 12.71 20.97
N THR A 42 9.65 12.90 20.60
CA THR A 42 10.70 11.91 20.79
C THR A 42 11.63 12.36 21.92
N ILE A 43 11.88 11.48 22.88
CA ILE A 43 12.75 11.71 24.04
C ILE A 43 13.72 10.54 24.20
N LYS A 44 14.87 10.80 24.82
CA LYS A 44 15.85 9.75 25.13
C LYS A 44 15.68 9.34 26.59
N VAL A 45 15.50 8.05 26.82
CA VAL A 45 15.30 7.46 28.15
C VAL A 45 16.30 6.33 28.36
N GLN A 46 16.42 5.79 29.56
CA GLN A 46 17.30 4.63 29.80
C GLN A 46 16.60 3.31 29.46
N ASP A 47 15.32 3.22 29.79
CA ASP A 47 14.49 2.04 29.61
C ASP A 47 13.03 2.42 29.29
N TRP A 48 12.20 1.39 29.09
CA TRP A 48 10.79 1.55 28.78
C TRP A 48 9.98 2.16 29.94
N MET A 49 10.46 2.10 31.19
CA MET A 49 9.80 2.75 32.33
C MET A 49 9.91 4.27 32.23
N GLY A 50 11.00 4.78 31.67
CA GLY A 50 11.13 6.20 31.32
C GLY A 50 10.03 6.66 30.35
N CYS A 51 9.72 5.84 29.33
CA CYS A 51 8.60 6.12 28.42
C CYS A 51 7.26 6.15 29.14
N LEU A 52 7.02 5.17 30.01
CA LEU A 52 5.78 5.07 30.79
C LEU A 52 5.54 6.33 31.61
N LYS A 53 6.57 6.80 32.33
CA LYS A 53 6.50 8.04 33.13
C LYS A 53 6.15 9.25 32.26
N HIS A 54 6.89 9.46 31.18
CA HIS A 54 6.67 10.63 30.31
C HIS A 54 5.33 10.59 29.58
N CYS A 55 4.83 9.42 29.18
CA CYS A 55 3.50 9.30 28.59
C CYS A 55 2.39 9.49 29.63
N HIS A 56 2.62 9.14 30.89
CA HIS A 56 1.67 9.40 31.96
C HIS A 56 1.57 10.90 32.27
N GLU A 57 2.70 11.61 32.29
CA GLU A 57 2.78 13.06 32.51
C GLU A 57 2.25 13.88 31.32
N GLU A 58 2.26 13.32 30.10
CA GLU A 58 1.76 13.98 28.89
C GLU A 58 0.24 13.73 28.71
N PRO A 59 -0.62 14.75 28.87
CA PRO A 59 -2.08 14.56 28.83
C PRO A 59 -2.58 13.95 27.52
N LEU A 60 -1.97 14.33 26.39
CA LEU A 60 -2.37 13.86 25.07
C LEU A 60 -1.79 12.49 24.72
N CYS A 61 -0.87 11.95 25.52
CA CYS A 61 -0.22 10.68 25.18
C CYS A 61 -1.17 9.51 25.41
N ILE A 62 -1.36 8.70 24.36
CA ILE A 62 -2.17 7.49 24.35
C ILE A 62 -1.27 6.25 24.37
N SER A 63 -0.16 6.28 23.64
CA SER A 63 0.77 5.17 23.49
C SER A 63 2.20 5.63 23.26
N TYR A 64 3.18 4.71 23.30
CA TYR A 64 4.56 5.00 22.94
C TYR A 64 5.25 3.84 22.22
N ASN A 65 6.28 4.18 21.42
CA ASN A 65 7.26 3.24 20.88
C ASN A 65 8.59 3.43 21.62
N PHE A 66 9.20 2.36 22.13
CA PHE A 66 10.51 2.38 22.78
C PHE A 66 11.53 1.55 22.00
N ASP A 67 12.65 2.18 21.64
CA ASP A 67 13.80 1.53 21.00
C ASP A 67 14.69 0.87 22.07
N LYS A 68 14.75 -0.46 22.04
CA LYS A 68 15.59 -1.26 22.95
C LYS A 68 17.08 -1.17 22.60
N GLY A 69 17.42 -0.72 21.39
CA GLY A 69 18.78 -0.58 20.90
C GLY A 69 19.57 0.55 21.57
N LEU A 70 20.73 0.89 21.00
CA LEU A 70 21.65 1.89 21.58
C LEU A 70 21.08 3.31 21.60
N SER A 71 20.13 3.62 20.71
CA SER A 71 19.56 4.96 20.63
C SER A 71 18.69 5.30 21.84
N LYS A 72 18.07 4.28 22.46
CA LYS A 72 17.16 4.37 23.62
C LYS A 72 16.11 5.48 23.46
N ARG A 73 15.61 5.62 22.23
CA ARG A 73 14.59 6.60 21.89
C ARG A 73 13.22 6.11 22.33
N CYS A 74 12.44 7.05 22.82
CA CYS A 74 11.05 6.90 23.19
C CYS A 74 10.22 7.87 22.38
N VAL A 75 9.30 7.35 21.58
CA VAL A 75 8.40 8.14 20.74
C VAL A 75 7.01 8.09 21.36
N LEU A 76 6.55 9.21 21.89
CA LEU A 76 5.20 9.34 22.44
C LEU A 76 4.20 9.63 21.32
N ASN A 77 3.03 9.00 21.37
CA ASN A 77 1.99 9.14 20.35
C ASN A 77 0.68 9.65 20.96
N LYS A 78 0.00 10.55 20.25
CA LYS A 78 -1.37 10.99 20.61
C LYS A 78 -2.46 10.03 20.14
N HIS A 79 -2.07 8.88 19.59
CA HIS A 79 -2.95 7.84 19.08
C HIS A 79 -2.47 6.46 19.49
N GLY A 80 -3.25 5.44 19.19
CA GLY A 80 -2.90 4.04 19.39
C GLY A 80 -3.74 3.16 18.49
N ILE A 81 -3.83 1.88 18.84
CA ILE A 81 -4.68 0.92 18.15
C ILE A 81 -6.13 1.24 18.53
N GLU A 82 -6.93 1.55 17.51
CA GLU A 82 -8.36 1.88 17.66
C GLU A 82 -9.21 0.64 17.94
N ASP A 83 -8.83 -0.45 17.27
CA ASP A 83 -9.48 -1.75 17.39
C ASP A 83 -8.38 -2.83 17.32
N PHE A 84 -8.25 -3.56 18.43
CA PHE A 84 -7.20 -4.57 18.60
C PHE A 84 -7.34 -5.75 17.63
N ILE A 85 -8.51 -5.92 17.00
CA ILE A 85 -8.70 -6.90 15.92
C ILE A 85 -7.80 -6.54 14.72
N TYR A 86 -7.51 -5.25 14.51
CA TYR A 86 -6.65 -4.75 13.42
C TYR A 86 -5.27 -4.31 13.89
N ALA A 87 -4.83 -4.77 15.07
CA ALA A 87 -3.52 -4.43 15.61
C ALA A 87 -2.38 -4.71 14.61
N ASP A 88 -2.45 -5.80 13.84
CA ASP A 88 -1.45 -6.16 12.83
C ASP A 88 -1.40 -5.24 11.60
N SER A 89 -2.40 -4.39 11.41
CA SER A 89 -2.38 -3.37 10.35
C SER A 89 -1.70 -2.08 10.80
N ASP A 90 -1.73 -1.79 12.11
CA ASP A 90 -1.15 -0.60 12.71
C ASP A 90 0.26 -0.86 13.31
N LEU A 91 0.63 -2.14 13.50
CA LEU A 91 1.91 -2.58 14.04
C LEU A 91 2.80 -3.23 12.96
N VAL A 92 4.09 -2.92 12.99
CA VAL A 92 5.14 -3.57 12.18
C VAL A 92 6.00 -4.45 13.06
N ASP A 93 6.37 -5.62 12.56
CA ASP A 93 7.39 -6.47 13.19
C ASP A 93 8.76 -5.83 13.14
N ASP A 94 9.28 -5.47 14.31
CA ASP A 94 10.65 -5.00 14.50
C ASP A 94 11.13 -5.41 15.90
N ALA A 95 12.01 -6.41 15.95
CA ALA A 95 12.55 -6.96 17.18
C ALA A 95 13.28 -5.92 18.05
N GLY A 96 13.71 -4.78 17.49
CA GLY A 96 14.34 -3.68 18.20
C GLY A 96 13.38 -2.85 19.07
N TRP A 97 12.07 -3.00 18.91
CA TRP A 97 11.10 -2.08 19.51
C TRP A 97 10.13 -2.73 20.51
N ILE A 98 9.53 -1.87 21.33
CA ILE A 98 8.37 -2.17 22.16
C ILE A 98 7.32 -1.11 21.88
N PHE A 99 6.11 -1.54 21.54
CA PHE A 99 4.94 -0.67 21.52
C PHE A 99 4.11 -0.89 22.78
N HIS A 100 3.65 0.18 23.41
CA HIS A 100 2.78 0.10 24.58
C HIS A 100 1.66 1.14 24.50
N GLN A 101 0.42 0.70 24.69
CA GLN A 101 -0.76 1.56 24.73
C GLN A 101 -1.32 1.65 26.15
N LEU A 102 -1.33 2.86 26.70
CA LEU A 102 -1.71 3.14 28.08
C LEU A 102 -3.15 3.60 28.23
N LYS A 103 -3.71 4.24 27.20
CA LYS A 103 -5.07 4.80 27.21
C LYS A 103 -5.88 4.26 26.01
N PRO A 104 -7.22 4.19 26.12
CA PRO A 104 -8.06 3.89 24.97
C PRO A 104 -8.01 5.04 23.96
N VAL A 105 -8.17 4.72 22.67
CA VAL A 105 -8.36 5.75 21.65
C VAL A 105 -9.79 6.28 21.73
N THR A 106 -9.93 7.58 22.00
CA THR A 106 -11.24 8.24 22.16
C THR A 106 -11.76 8.84 20.86
N LYS A 107 -10.87 9.19 19.91
CA LYS A 107 -11.22 9.74 18.60
C LYS A 107 -10.84 8.75 17.51
N ARG A 108 -11.79 7.95 17.06
CA ARG A 108 -11.58 7.00 15.96
C ARG A 108 -11.37 7.73 14.64
N THR A 109 -10.45 7.24 13.83
CA THR A 109 -10.27 7.70 12.45
C THR A 109 -11.26 6.96 11.55
N ASN A 110 -11.61 7.53 10.39
CA ASN A 110 -12.53 6.90 9.43
C ASN A 110 -12.02 5.55 8.86
N LYS A 111 -10.87 5.02 9.33
CA LYS A 111 -10.40 3.65 9.05
C LYS A 111 -11.47 2.60 9.40
N SER A 112 -12.35 2.86 10.39
CA SER A 112 -13.36 1.88 10.85
C SER A 112 -14.69 1.87 10.07
N ARG A 113 -14.82 2.56 8.92
CA ARG A 113 -16.11 2.66 8.20
C ARG A 113 -16.36 1.58 7.15
N ASN A 114 -15.40 0.74 6.81
CA ASN A 114 -15.65 -0.45 5.98
C ASN A 114 -16.00 -1.65 6.86
N MET A 115 -17.04 -1.49 7.68
CA MET A 115 -17.60 -2.59 8.45
C MET A 115 -18.45 -3.43 7.47
N ILE A 116 -17.94 -4.59 7.07
CA ILE A 116 -18.82 -5.70 6.69
C ILE A 116 -19.62 -5.98 7.96
N PRO A 117 -20.96 -5.93 7.95
CA PRO A 117 -21.75 -6.26 9.12
C PRO A 117 -21.35 -7.66 9.57
N CYS A 118 -20.90 -7.82 10.81
CA CYS A 118 -20.85 -9.14 11.40
C CYS A 118 -22.26 -9.71 11.27
N GLN A 119 -22.45 -10.79 10.51
CA GLN A 119 -23.67 -11.57 10.58
C GLN A 119 -23.66 -12.24 11.96
N CYS A 120 -24.26 -11.56 12.93
CA CYS A 120 -24.40 -12.06 14.28
C CYS A 120 -25.40 -13.22 14.27
N ASN A 121 -24.91 -14.46 14.30
CA ASN A 121 -25.73 -15.59 14.75
C ASN A 121 -25.54 -15.71 16.27
N CYS A 122 -26.24 -14.85 17.00
CA CYS A 122 -26.15 -14.80 18.46
C CYS A 122 -26.83 -16.04 19.07
N GLY A 123 -26.03 -17.06 19.39
CA GLY A 123 -26.35 -17.95 20.51
C GLY A 123 -26.24 -17.18 21.84
N SER A 124 -26.81 -17.75 22.90
CA SER A 124 -26.96 -17.16 24.25
C SER A 124 -25.67 -16.74 24.97
N SER A 125 -24.49 -16.85 24.36
CA SER A 125 -23.19 -16.57 24.98
C SER A 125 -22.49 -15.28 24.52
N ASN A 126 -23.07 -14.46 23.61
CA ASN A 126 -22.50 -13.17 23.16
C ASN A 126 -21.02 -13.21 22.71
N GLN A 127 -20.47 -14.37 22.34
CA GLN A 127 -19.10 -14.48 21.85
C GLN A 127 -19.07 -14.31 20.32
N CYS A 128 -18.59 -13.14 19.88
CA CYS A 128 -18.27 -12.90 18.48
C CYS A 128 -16.92 -13.55 18.15
N TYR A 129 -16.92 -14.65 17.42
CA TYR A 129 -15.69 -15.14 16.79
C TYR A 129 -15.53 -14.43 15.44
N PRO A 130 -14.38 -13.81 15.15
CA PRO A 130 -14.12 -13.32 13.82
C PRO A 130 -14.23 -14.49 12.83
N PRO A 131 -14.73 -14.28 11.61
CA PRO A 131 -14.69 -15.32 10.60
C PRO A 131 -13.23 -15.78 10.43
N PRO A 132 -13.00 -17.08 10.19
CA PRO A 132 -11.65 -17.59 9.95
C PRO A 132 -10.95 -16.77 8.87
N PRO A 133 -9.62 -16.53 8.98
CA PRO A 133 -8.89 -15.75 8.00
C PRO A 133 -9.06 -16.38 6.62
N GLY A 134 -9.40 -15.55 5.64
CA GLY A 134 -9.51 -15.96 4.25
C GLY A 134 -8.14 -16.08 3.58
N LEU A 135 -8.14 -16.59 2.36
CA LEU A 135 -6.94 -16.64 1.51
C LEU A 135 -6.33 -15.24 1.35
N GLY A 136 -5.04 -15.10 1.70
CA GLY A 136 -4.28 -13.86 1.67
C GLY A 136 -4.38 -13.02 2.95
N ASP A 137 -5.19 -13.38 3.95
CA ASP A 137 -5.32 -12.57 5.17
C ASP A 137 -4.13 -12.77 6.14
N VAL A 138 -3.52 -13.95 6.12
CA VAL A 138 -2.42 -14.34 7.01
C VAL A 138 -1.31 -15.07 6.24
N PRO A 139 -0.05 -15.05 6.72
CA PRO A 139 1.09 -15.72 6.09
C PRO A 139 0.86 -17.20 5.73
N GLU A 140 0.16 -17.94 6.59
CA GLU A 140 -0.11 -19.38 6.46
C GLU A 140 -1.12 -19.68 5.35
N LYS A 141 -1.89 -18.68 4.94
CA LYS A 141 -2.88 -18.74 3.86
C LYS A 141 -2.49 -17.82 2.72
N ALA A 142 -1.20 -17.60 2.49
CA ALA A 142 -0.73 -16.75 1.41
C ALA A 142 -1.20 -17.27 0.04
N ALA A 143 -1.66 -16.36 -0.83
CA ALA A 143 -2.09 -16.68 -2.18
C ALA A 143 -0.95 -16.59 -3.19
N SER A 144 -1.09 -17.20 -4.35
CA SER A 144 -0.14 -17.04 -5.47
C SER A 144 -0.22 -15.63 -6.10
N SER A 145 -1.40 -15.02 -6.13
CA SER A 145 -1.67 -13.72 -6.75
C SER A 145 -2.92 -13.05 -6.19
N CYS A 146 -3.06 -11.74 -6.42
CA CYS A 146 -4.31 -11.03 -6.11
C CYS A 146 -5.51 -11.53 -6.93
N LYS A 147 -5.25 -12.02 -8.15
CA LYS A 147 -6.27 -12.65 -9.01
C LYS A 147 -6.86 -13.90 -8.35
N GLU A 148 -6.02 -14.78 -7.83
CA GLU A 148 -6.47 -15.98 -7.10
C GLU A 148 -7.35 -15.60 -5.89
N ILE A 149 -6.94 -14.59 -5.13
CA ILE A 149 -7.71 -14.10 -3.98
C ILE A 149 -9.09 -13.65 -4.44
N LEU A 150 -9.18 -12.83 -5.49
CA LEU A 150 -10.48 -12.33 -5.97
C LEU A 150 -11.35 -13.45 -6.55
N GLU A 151 -10.78 -14.43 -7.24
CA GLU A 151 -11.50 -15.58 -7.79
C GLU A 151 -12.13 -16.44 -6.69
N GLN A 152 -11.40 -16.67 -5.59
CA GLN A 152 -11.88 -17.46 -4.45
C GLN A 152 -12.69 -16.64 -3.44
N ARG A 153 -12.45 -15.32 -3.35
CA ARG A 153 -13.09 -14.40 -2.42
C ARG A 153 -13.63 -13.20 -3.19
N ARG A 154 -14.75 -13.40 -3.89
CA ARG A 154 -15.38 -12.37 -4.75
C ARG A 154 -15.75 -11.06 -4.03
N GLN A 155 -15.82 -11.06 -2.70
CA GLN A 155 -16.09 -9.87 -1.88
C GLN A 155 -14.82 -9.26 -1.25
N ALA A 156 -13.63 -9.75 -1.60
CA ALA A 156 -12.37 -9.17 -1.16
C ALA A 156 -12.31 -7.68 -1.56
N GLN A 157 -11.79 -6.87 -0.66
CA GLN A 157 -11.71 -5.41 -0.82
C GLN A 157 -10.29 -5.00 -1.23
N ASP A 158 -10.13 -3.80 -1.77
CA ASP A 158 -8.80 -3.25 -2.04
C ASP A 158 -7.98 -3.20 -0.74
N GLY A 159 -6.73 -3.64 -0.79
CA GLY A 159 -5.91 -3.68 0.41
C GLY A 159 -4.71 -4.59 0.31
N ALA A 160 -4.03 -4.74 1.45
CA ALA A 160 -2.80 -5.48 1.55
C ALA A 160 -3.07 -6.96 1.90
N TYR A 161 -2.60 -7.87 1.06
CA TYR A 161 -2.74 -9.32 1.23
C TYR A 161 -1.39 -10.03 1.21
N TYR A 162 -1.31 -11.20 1.84
CA TYR A 162 -0.13 -12.05 1.83
C TYR A 162 -0.06 -12.87 0.55
N LEU A 163 1.06 -12.74 -0.17
CA LEU A 163 1.40 -13.58 -1.31
C LEU A 163 2.53 -14.57 -0.99
N GLN A 164 2.50 -15.71 -1.67
CA GLN A 164 3.44 -16.80 -1.50
C GLN A 164 4.86 -16.37 -1.87
N ALA A 165 5.77 -16.54 -0.93
CA ALA A 165 7.22 -16.51 -1.09
C ALA A 165 7.85 -17.16 0.15
N SER A 166 9.18 -17.23 0.20
CA SER A 166 9.92 -17.67 1.38
C SER A 166 10.73 -16.51 1.98
N PRO A 167 10.28 -15.86 3.08
CA PRO A 167 8.94 -15.93 3.67
C PRO A 167 7.90 -15.19 2.83
N SER A 168 6.61 -15.41 3.12
CA SER A 168 5.50 -14.69 2.50
C SER A 168 5.56 -13.19 2.84
N TYR A 169 4.89 -12.38 2.04
CA TYR A 169 5.03 -10.93 2.08
C TYR A 169 3.72 -10.25 1.72
N LYS A 170 3.52 -9.05 2.25
CA LYS A 170 2.28 -8.29 2.09
C LYS A 170 2.36 -7.38 0.86
N VAL A 171 1.37 -7.45 -0.01
CA VAL A 171 1.28 -6.70 -1.27
C VAL A 171 -0.10 -6.09 -1.42
N TYR A 172 -0.16 -4.88 -1.96
CA TYR A 172 -1.41 -4.25 -2.34
C TYR A 172 -2.07 -4.98 -3.52
N CYS A 173 -3.30 -5.39 -3.30
CA CYS A 173 -4.21 -5.91 -4.29
C CYS A 173 -5.30 -4.88 -4.58
N GLN A 174 -5.47 -4.51 -5.84
CA GLN A 174 -6.67 -3.83 -6.30
C GLN A 174 -7.72 -4.90 -6.67
N MET A 175 -8.68 -5.13 -5.79
CA MET A 175 -9.79 -6.06 -5.97
C MET A 175 -10.95 -5.44 -6.75
N THR A 176 -11.06 -4.12 -6.74
CA THR A 176 -12.02 -3.39 -7.56
C THR A 176 -11.51 -3.19 -8.99
N PRO A 177 -12.40 -3.05 -10.00
CA PRO A 177 -11.99 -2.75 -11.36
C PRO A 177 -11.26 -1.40 -11.46
N ILE A 178 -10.20 -1.36 -12.27
CA ILE A 178 -9.49 -0.11 -12.60
C ILE A 178 -9.99 0.35 -13.96
N SER A 179 -10.56 1.55 -14.02
CA SER A 179 -10.96 2.18 -15.28
C SER A 179 -9.77 2.22 -16.25
N ASP A 180 -10.00 1.94 -17.54
CA ASP A 180 -8.97 1.76 -18.59
C ASP A 180 -8.04 0.55 -18.46
N CYS A 181 -8.21 -0.27 -17.42
CA CYS A 181 -7.54 -1.56 -17.24
C CYS A 181 -8.48 -2.78 -17.28
N GLY A 182 -9.78 -2.56 -17.45
CA GLY A 182 -10.78 -3.59 -17.66
C GLY A 182 -11.77 -3.70 -16.51
N ASP A 183 -12.79 -4.55 -16.70
CA ASP A 183 -13.96 -4.63 -15.80
C ASP A 183 -13.74 -5.56 -14.60
N GLU A 184 -12.54 -6.12 -14.45
CA GLU A 184 -12.16 -7.04 -13.39
C GLU A 184 -11.05 -6.45 -12.52
N GLY A 185 -11.10 -6.74 -11.22
CA GLY A 185 -10.00 -6.49 -10.30
C GLY A 185 -9.03 -7.68 -10.21
N GLY A 186 -8.37 -7.80 -9.06
CA GLY A 186 -7.34 -8.80 -8.79
C GLY A 186 -5.97 -8.37 -9.29
N TRP A 187 -5.73 -7.06 -9.41
CA TRP A 187 -4.43 -6.53 -9.83
C TRP A 187 -3.44 -6.54 -8.67
N THR A 188 -2.23 -7.00 -8.95
CA THR A 188 -1.13 -7.15 -7.98
C THR A 188 -0.13 -6.01 -8.15
N LEU A 189 0.17 -5.26 -7.09
CA LEU A 189 1.21 -4.22 -7.14
C LEU A 189 2.60 -4.84 -7.34
N VAL A 190 3.37 -4.21 -8.23
CA VAL A 190 4.76 -4.60 -8.52
C VAL A 190 5.74 -3.52 -8.12
N MET A 191 5.45 -2.29 -8.51
CA MET A 191 6.43 -1.21 -8.41
C MET A 191 5.74 0.14 -8.28
N LYS A 192 6.35 1.03 -7.49
CA LYS A 192 5.98 2.44 -7.36
C LYS A 192 7.21 3.30 -7.60
N ILE A 193 7.14 4.23 -8.54
CA ILE A 193 8.28 4.98 -9.05
C ILE A 193 8.04 6.47 -8.82
N ASN A 194 8.93 7.13 -8.10
CA ASN A 194 8.88 8.59 -8.02
C ASN A 194 9.64 9.16 -9.21
N GLY A 195 8.92 9.77 -10.15
CA GLY A 195 9.51 10.30 -11.38
C GLY A 195 10.61 11.33 -11.14
N SER A 196 10.56 12.07 -10.04
CA SER A 196 11.57 13.09 -9.69
C SER A 196 12.84 12.51 -9.08
N LYS A 197 12.85 11.23 -8.71
CA LYS A 197 14.01 10.55 -8.12
C LYS A 197 14.76 9.77 -9.19
N GLY A 198 16.04 9.52 -8.93
CA GLY A 198 16.89 8.70 -9.81
C GLY A 198 16.78 7.20 -9.56
N THR A 199 16.07 6.76 -8.51
CA THR A 199 16.06 5.39 -7.99
C THR A 199 15.78 4.34 -9.05
N PHE A 200 14.89 4.63 -9.99
CA PHE A 200 14.42 3.65 -10.98
C PHE A 200 14.65 4.11 -12.41
N ARG A 201 15.68 4.92 -12.69
CA ARG A 201 16.03 5.27 -14.08
C ARG A 201 16.32 4.03 -14.91
N PHE A 202 16.32 4.20 -16.22
CA PHE A 202 16.50 3.12 -17.19
C PHE A 202 17.67 2.18 -16.85
N SER A 203 18.83 2.77 -16.53
CA SER A 203 20.07 2.03 -16.29
C SER A 203 20.21 1.50 -14.86
N GLU A 204 19.26 1.78 -13.97
CA GLU A 204 19.37 1.39 -12.57
C GLU A 204 19.27 -0.11 -12.39
N ARG A 205 20.01 -0.59 -11.38
CA ARG A 205 20.14 -2.01 -11.08
C ARG A 205 18.83 -2.70 -10.76
N TYR A 206 17.85 -1.98 -10.24
CA TYR A 206 16.53 -2.51 -9.90
C TYR A 206 15.79 -3.13 -11.09
N TRP A 207 16.14 -2.80 -12.33
CA TRP A 207 15.53 -3.44 -13.51
C TRP A 207 16.20 -4.76 -13.91
N LYS A 208 17.44 -4.99 -13.48
CA LYS A 208 18.32 -6.04 -14.03
C LYS A 208 18.96 -6.97 -12.99
N GLU A 209 19.07 -6.55 -11.74
CA GLU A 209 19.61 -7.42 -10.68
C GLU A 209 18.50 -8.27 -10.09
N GLN A 210 18.76 -9.58 -10.01
CA GLN A 210 17.94 -10.50 -9.24
C GLN A 210 17.97 -10.08 -7.76
N ASP A 211 16.86 -10.24 -7.05
CA ASP A 211 16.75 -9.86 -5.63
C ASP A 211 17.06 -8.39 -5.26
N ALA A 212 17.18 -7.50 -6.24
CA ALA A 212 17.26 -6.06 -6.00
C ALA A 212 15.86 -5.51 -5.67
N TYR A 213 15.34 -5.82 -4.49
CA TYR A 213 14.11 -5.24 -3.95
C TYR A 213 14.37 -3.85 -3.36
N TYR A 214 13.31 -3.05 -3.24
CA TYR A 214 13.44 -1.70 -2.67
C TYR A 214 12.24 -1.35 -1.81
N GLN A 215 12.48 -1.02 -0.54
CA GLN A 215 11.48 -0.52 0.39
C GLN A 215 10.17 -1.34 0.36
N GLU A 216 10.28 -2.66 0.49
CA GLU A 216 9.14 -3.60 0.38
C GLU A 216 8.02 -3.30 1.40
N LYS A 217 8.37 -2.74 2.55
CA LYS A 217 7.41 -2.26 3.57
C LYS A 217 6.40 -1.23 3.06
N TYR A 218 6.67 -0.57 1.93
CA TYR A 218 5.73 0.37 1.29
C TYR A 218 4.88 -0.29 0.20
N GLY A 219 4.90 -1.62 0.06
CA GLY A 219 4.13 -2.38 -0.92
C GLY A 219 2.66 -2.62 -0.57
N GLY A 220 2.22 -2.30 0.64
CA GLY A 220 0.87 -2.59 1.13
C GLY A 220 -0.21 -1.58 0.71
N ASP A 221 0.14 -0.49 0.01
CA ASP A 221 -0.80 0.53 -0.42
C ASP A 221 -0.31 1.27 -1.68
N LEU A 222 -1.12 2.22 -2.18
CA LEU A 222 -0.78 3.12 -3.28
C LEU A 222 -0.18 4.46 -2.82
N SER A 223 0.30 4.57 -1.56
CA SER A 223 0.96 5.79 -1.09
C SER A 223 2.20 6.12 -1.94
N GLU A 224 2.53 7.41 -2.04
CA GLU A 224 3.63 7.94 -2.88
C GLU A 224 5.03 7.68 -2.30
N LYS A 225 5.27 6.45 -1.86
CA LYS A 225 6.55 5.94 -1.39
C LYS A 225 7.05 4.89 -2.37
N GLU A 226 8.24 5.13 -2.90
CA GLU A 226 8.89 4.22 -3.86
C GLU A 226 8.98 2.80 -3.31
N THR A 227 8.69 1.81 -4.15
CA THR A 227 8.85 0.40 -3.82
C THR A 227 9.13 -0.42 -5.08
N LYS A 228 9.87 -1.52 -4.91
CA LYS A 228 9.95 -2.62 -5.87
C LYS A 228 9.81 -3.92 -5.09
N LEU A 229 8.77 -4.67 -5.42
CA LEU A 229 8.34 -5.85 -4.68
C LEU A 229 8.84 -7.15 -5.33
N LYS A 230 8.80 -8.25 -4.56
CA LYS A 230 9.11 -9.60 -5.04
C LYS A 230 8.20 -10.05 -6.18
N THR A 231 7.00 -9.50 -6.30
CA THR A 231 6.07 -9.74 -7.42
C THR A 231 6.68 -9.41 -8.79
N PHE A 232 7.72 -8.56 -8.85
CA PHE A 232 8.47 -8.31 -10.08
C PHE A 232 9.19 -9.58 -10.62
N GLN A 233 9.52 -10.52 -9.73
CA GLN A 233 10.26 -11.74 -10.04
C GLN A 233 9.46 -13.01 -9.81
N LEU A 234 8.50 -12.99 -8.89
CA LEU A 234 7.82 -14.20 -8.41
C LEU A 234 6.39 -14.34 -8.95
N THR A 235 5.84 -13.30 -9.57
CA THR A 235 4.45 -13.31 -10.03
C THR A 235 4.40 -13.21 -11.54
N SER A 236 3.91 -14.27 -12.16
CA SER A 236 3.66 -14.34 -13.60
C SER A 236 2.38 -13.57 -13.94
N PHE A 237 2.32 -12.99 -15.14
CA PHE A 237 1.18 -12.17 -15.57
C PHE A 237 0.95 -12.27 -17.08
N ASP A 238 -0.26 -11.87 -17.48
CA ASP A 238 -0.67 -11.71 -18.87
C ASP A 238 -0.92 -10.25 -19.23
N ASP A 239 -1.37 -9.47 -18.25
CA ASP A 239 -1.72 -8.07 -18.39
C ASP A 239 -0.98 -7.19 -17.39
N MET A 240 -0.66 -5.97 -17.81
CA MET A 240 -0.16 -4.89 -16.96
C MET A 240 -1.15 -3.73 -16.94
N CYS A 241 -1.31 -3.11 -15.79
CA CYS A 241 -2.01 -1.84 -15.63
C CYS A 241 -1.00 -0.80 -15.15
N LEU A 242 -0.74 0.17 -16.01
CA LEU A 242 0.26 1.22 -15.77
C LEU A 242 -0.46 2.50 -15.35
N GLY A 243 -0.02 3.09 -14.24
CA GLY A 243 -0.64 4.29 -13.67
C GLY A 243 0.33 5.44 -13.56
N MET A 244 -0.10 6.66 -13.86
CA MET A 244 0.64 7.88 -13.54
C MET A 244 -0.23 8.81 -12.71
N LYS A 245 0.27 9.23 -11.54
CA LYS A 245 -0.41 10.23 -10.71
C LYS A 245 -0.29 11.60 -11.35
N THR A 246 -1.44 12.19 -11.63
CA THR A 246 -1.62 13.60 -11.98
C THR A 246 -2.16 14.36 -10.75
N LEU A 247 -2.27 15.69 -10.84
CA LEU A 247 -2.76 16.53 -9.74
C LEU A 247 -4.11 16.06 -9.18
N ASN A 248 -5.00 15.55 -10.05
CA ASN A 248 -6.37 15.21 -9.68
C ASN A 248 -6.53 13.72 -9.37
N ASP A 249 -5.90 12.83 -10.15
CA ASP A 249 -6.13 11.39 -10.07
C ASP A 249 -4.97 10.57 -10.66
N ILE A 250 -4.99 9.25 -10.48
CA ILE A 250 -4.12 8.33 -11.22
C ILE A 250 -4.78 8.01 -12.55
N LYS A 251 -4.08 8.27 -13.65
CA LYS A 251 -4.50 7.87 -14.99
C LYS A 251 -3.88 6.53 -15.35
N TRP A 252 -4.68 5.65 -15.92
CA TRP A 252 -4.31 4.26 -16.13
C TRP A 252 -4.33 3.88 -17.61
N VAL A 253 -3.50 2.90 -17.97
CA VAL A 253 -3.57 2.25 -19.28
C VAL A 253 -3.25 0.77 -19.16
N LYS A 254 -4.04 -0.07 -19.83
CA LYS A 254 -3.77 -1.50 -19.97
C LYS A 254 -2.75 -1.80 -21.06
N ILE A 255 -1.81 -2.69 -20.77
CA ILE A 255 -0.92 -3.31 -21.76
C ILE A 255 -0.94 -4.81 -21.57
N ALA A 256 -1.27 -5.55 -22.63
CA ALA A 256 -1.26 -7.01 -22.63
C ALA A 256 0.04 -7.55 -23.24
N LEU A 257 0.47 -8.73 -22.81
CA LEU A 257 1.52 -9.48 -23.49
C LEU A 257 1.03 -10.02 -24.84
N LYS A 258 1.93 -10.17 -25.83
CA LYS A 258 1.58 -10.78 -27.12
C LYS A 258 1.20 -12.26 -26.93
N ARG A 259 0.33 -12.77 -27.81
CA ARG A 259 -0.06 -14.18 -27.82
C ARG A 259 1.18 -15.08 -27.93
N GLY A 260 1.26 -16.10 -27.10
CA GLY A 260 2.43 -16.99 -27.00
C GLY A 260 3.55 -16.49 -26.07
N GLN A 261 3.36 -15.34 -25.41
CA GLN A 261 4.25 -14.79 -24.39
C GLN A 261 3.50 -14.55 -23.06
N GLN A 262 2.45 -15.32 -22.82
CA GLN A 262 1.63 -15.29 -21.61
C GLN A 262 2.31 -16.00 -20.44
N ASN A 263 1.85 -15.72 -19.21
CA ASN A 263 2.36 -16.31 -17.98
C ASN A 263 3.86 -16.07 -17.78
N MET A 264 4.28 -14.81 -17.90
CA MET A 264 5.69 -14.37 -17.77
C MET A 264 5.89 -13.50 -16.53
N GLU A 265 7.08 -13.47 -15.97
CA GLU A 265 7.47 -12.52 -14.91
C GLU A 265 8.13 -11.27 -15.50
N MET A 266 8.13 -10.16 -14.75
CA MET A 266 8.73 -8.90 -15.25
C MET A 266 10.24 -9.00 -15.40
N PHE A 267 10.92 -9.68 -14.48
CA PHE A 267 12.38 -9.78 -14.50
C PHE A 267 12.98 -10.28 -15.82
N PRO A 268 12.60 -11.45 -16.38
CA PRO A 268 13.16 -11.94 -17.64
C PRO A 268 12.85 -11.01 -18.84
N ILE A 269 11.78 -10.22 -18.78
CA ILE A 269 11.45 -9.22 -19.80
C ILE A 269 12.50 -8.11 -19.82
N PHE A 270 12.87 -7.58 -18.66
CA PHE A 270 13.81 -6.45 -18.55
C PHE A 270 15.29 -6.83 -18.57
N GLN A 271 15.61 -8.13 -18.55
CA GLN A 271 16.94 -8.67 -18.88
C GLN A 271 17.27 -8.57 -20.36
N LYS A 272 16.26 -8.67 -21.23
CA LYS A 272 16.49 -8.75 -22.68
C LYS A 272 17.09 -7.44 -23.19
N PRO A 273 18.12 -7.51 -24.07
CA PRO A 273 18.72 -6.31 -24.63
C PRO A 273 17.83 -5.64 -25.69
N TYR A 274 16.82 -6.36 -26.20
CA TYR A 274 15.86 -5.95 -27.21
C TYR A 274 14.45 -5.77 -26.65
N GLN A 275 13.57 -5.17 -27.46
CA GLN A 275 12.15 -4.96 -27.14
C GLN A 275 11.42 -6.29 -26.99
N PHE A 276 10.72 -6.46 -25.88
CA PHE A 276 9.84 -7.61 -25.65
C PHE A 276 8.41 -7.29 -26.10
N GLY A 277 7.70 -8.33 -26.54
CA GLY A 277 6.43 -8.23 -27.25
C GLY A 277 5.26 -7.86 -26.33
N PHE A 278 5.06 -6.58 -26.12
CA PHE A 278 3.77 -6.05 -25.67
C PHE A 278 2.84 -5.88 -26.86
N LYS A 279 1.54 -6.09 -26.63
CA LYS A 279 0.52 -5.72 -27.61
C LYS A 279 0.56 -4.20 -27.78
N GLU A 280 0.62 -3.76 -29.03
CA GLU A 280 0.66 -2.35 -29.36
C GLU A 280 -0.63 -1.66 -28.90
N ILE A 281 -0.48 -0.49 -28.30
CA ILE A 281 -1.57 0.40 -27.93
C ILE A 281 -1.34 1.73 -28.63
N SER A 282 -2.42 2.48 -28.86
CA SER A 282 -2.33 3.72 -29.62
C SER A 282 -1.58 4.82 -28.86
N LYS A 283 -1.04 5.79 -29.60
CA LYS A 283 -0.37 6.97 -29.05
C LYS A 283 -1.27 7.72 -28.06
N GLU A 284 -2.55 7.86 -28.39
CA GLU A 284 -3.53 8.58 -27.57
C GLU A 284 -3.74 7.92 -26.22
N LYS A 285 -3.65 6.58 -26.15
CA LYS A 285 -3.69 5.84 -24.88
C LYS A 285 -2.47 6.14 -24.00
N TRP A 286 -1.29 6.30 -24.61
CA TRP A 286 -0.11 6.72 -23.86
C TRP A 286 -0.22 8.18 -23.39
N GLU A 287 -0.69 9.08 -24.25
CA GLU A 287 -0.92 10.48 -23.90
C GLU A 287 -2.01 10.63 -22.81
N GLY A 288 -2.95 9.69 -22.72
CA GLY A 288 -3.95 9.64 -21.66
C GLY A 288 -3.38 9.49 -20.24
N LEU A 289 -2.14 8.99 -20.08
CA LEU A 289 -1.50 8.81 -18.77
C LEU A 289 -1.10 10.14 -18.11
N VAL A 290 -0.75 11.14 -18.91
CA VAL A 290 -0.19 12.41 -18.43
C VAL A 290 -0.43 13.46 -19.49
N GLU A 291 -0.84 14.67 -19.08
CA GLU A 291 -1.02 15.78 -20.02
C GLU A 291 0.25 15.98 -20.86
N SER A 292 0.15 15.63 -22.15
CA SER A 292 1.29 15.48 -23.03
C SER A 292 0.89 15.63 -24.49
N ASN A 293 1.90 15.90 -25.32
CA ASN A 293 1.77 15.97 -26.77
C ASN A 293 3.04 15.35 -27.35
N LEU A 294 2.97 14.08 -27.71
CA LEU A 294 4.06 13.37 -28.36
C LEU A 294 4.21 13.85 -29.80
N ASP A 295 5.43 13.94 -30.28
CA ASP A 295 5.66 14.19 -31.71
C ASP A 295 5.27 12.97 -32.56
N ASP A 296 4.78 13.21 -33.78
CA ASP A 296 4.31 12.15 -34.69
C ASP A 296 5.46 11.40 -35.41
N THR A 297 6.72 11.69 -35.07
CA THR A 297 7.87 11.19 -35.80
C THR A 297 8.54 10.03 -35.07
N GLN A 298 8.65 8.88 -35.76
CA GLN A 298 9.37 7.68 -35.28
C GLN A 298 8.92 7.23 -33.89
N THR A 299 7.64 6.91 -33.76
CA THR A 299 7.04 6.41 -32.53
C THR A 299 7.29 4.90 -32.40
N ASP A 300 8.01 4.50 -31.36
CA ASP A 300 8.11 3.10 -30.93
C ASP A 300 7.55 2.97 -29.51
N SER A 301 6.82 1.90 -29.23
CA SER A 301 6.23 1.66 -27.91
C SER A 301 6.42 0.23 -27.45
N GLY A 302 6.65 0.03 -26.16
CA GLY A 302 6.86 -1.29 -25.60
C GLY A 302 7.85 -1.29 -24.46
N SER A 303 8.70 -2.32 -24.43
CA SER A 303 9.72 -2.48 -23.40
C SER A 303 11.14 -2.23 -23.90
N ASN A 304 12.01 -1.74 -23.03
CA ASN A 304 13.44 -1.51 -23.29
C ASN A 304 13.76 -0.66 -24.54
N ILE A 305 12.79 0.15 -25.00
CA ILE A 305 12.92 1.01 -26.17
C ILE A 305 13.96 2.11 -25.93
N ARG A 306 14.74 2.43 -26.96
CA ARG A 306 15.82 3.41 -26.89
C ARG A 306 16.17 3.97 -28.25
N ASN A 307 16.61 5.22 -28.24
CA ASN A 307 17.31 5.88 -29.35
C ASN A 307 18.54 6.61 -28.80
N ASP A 308 19.20 7.42 -29.63
CA ASP A 308 20.41 8.14 -29.25
C ASP A 308 20.19 9.18 -28.14
N LYS A 309 18.94 9.62 -27.92
CA LYS A 309 18.59 10.72 -27.00
C LYS A 309 17.94 10.25 -25.72
N ALA A 310 17.18 9.16 -25.76
CA ALA A 310 16.37 8.69 -24.64
C ALA A 310 16.18 7.17 -24.65
N LYS A 311 15.90 6.65 -23.46
CA LYS A 311 15.71 5.23 -23.16
C LYS A 311 14.54 5.09 -22.19
N VAL A 312 13.67 4.12 -22.43
CA VAL A 312 12.44 3.90 -21.66
C VAL A 312 12.26 2.41 -21.40
N ARG A 313 12.04 2.01 -20.13
CA ARG A 313 11.83 0.60 -19.80
C ARG A 313 10.45 0.13 -20.20
N ILE A 314 9.42 0.91 -19.94
CA ILE A 314 8.05 0.67 -20.38
C ILE A 314 7.47 2.00 -20.82
N GLY A 315 7.04 2.14 -22.07
CA GLY A 315 6.54 3.42 -22.54
C GLY A 315 6.41 3.55 -24.04
N ILE A 316 6.33 4.80 -24.48
CA ILE A 316 6.39 5.23 -25.87
C ILE A 316 7.51 6.25 -26.02
N LEU A 317 8.28 6.11 -27.10
CA LEU A 317 9.41 6.93 -27.45
C LEU A 317 9.22 7.43 -28.88
N ALA A 318 9.15 8.75 -29.04
CA ALA A 318 9.17 9.45 -30.31
C ALA A 318 10.54 10.14 -30.52
N SER A 319 10.73 10.79 -31.66
CA SER A 319 12.02 11.42 -32.01
C SER A 319 12.48 12.51 -31.04
N LYS A 320 11.51 13.24 -30.47
CA LYS A 320 11.77 14.40 -29.61
C LYS A 320 11.04 14.32 -28.28
N SER A 321 10.26 13.28 -28.01
CA SER A 321 9.45 13.17 -26.81
C SER A 321 9.28 11.73 -26.38
N TYR A 322 8.97 11.52 -25.09
CA TYR A 322 8.67 10.20 -24.56
C TYR A 322 7.75 10.28 -23.34
N ILE A 323 6.98 9.21 -23.15
CA ILE A 323 6.23 8.94 -21.92
C ILE A 323 6.65 7.57 -21.44
N GLY A 324 6.96 7.41 -20.16
CA GLY A 324 7.14 6.06 -19.64
C GLY A 324 7.64 5.94 -18.22
N PHE A 325 7.96 4.69 -17.89
CA PHE A 325 8.45 4.19 -16.62
C PHE A 325 9.88 3.69 -16.85
N GLY A 326 10.77 3.96 -15.91
CA GLY A 326 12.18 3.65 -16.04
C GLY A 326 12.84 4.40 -17.20
N THR A 327 12.78 5.73 -17.15
CA THR A 327 13.30 6.58 -18.22
C THR A 327 14.75 7.02 -17.98
N GLY A 328 15.40 7.51 -19.03
CA GLY A 328 16.69 8.19 -18.96
C GLY A 328 17.08 8.76 -20.32
N GLY A 329 17.68 9.93 -20.35
CA GLY A 329 18.04 10.60 -21.60
C GLY A 329 18.88 11.86 -21.38
N ALA A 330 19.35 12.45 -22.47
CA ALA A 330 20.16 13.67 -22.44
C ALA A 330 19.38 14.88 -21.90
N MET A 331 18.05 14.88 -22.05
CA MET A 331 17.14 15.86 -21.44
C MET A 331 16.09 15.13 -20.61
N GLY A 332 15.89 15.59 -19.38
CA GLY A 332 14.97 14.96 -18.42
C GLY A 332 15.66 13.90 -17.56
N ASN A 333 16.05 14.27 -16.34
CA ASN A 333 16.67 13.35 -15.39
C ASN A 333 15.63 12.63 -14.51
N ILE A 334 14.51 12.25 -15.13
CA ILE A 334 13.35 11.66 -14.45
C ILE A 334 13.33 10.14 -14.61
N SER A 335 12.70 9.44 -13.67
CA SER A 335 12.47 7.99 -13.73
C SER A 335 11.11 7.60 -14.28
N CYS A 336 10.13 8.50 -14.25
CA CYS A 336 8.76 8.26 -14.68
C CYS A 336 8.09 9.58 -15.08
N GLY A 337 7.32 9.58 -16.15
CA GLY A 337 6.56 10.74 -16.62
C GLY A 337 6.78 11.05 -18.09
N TYR A 338 6.63 12.33 -18.43
CA TYR A 338 6.69 12.84 -19.80
C TYR A 338 7.86 13.81 -19.99
N VAL A 339 8.53 13.71 -21.12
CA VAL A 339 9.56 14.67 -21.55
C VAL A 339 9.37 15.01 -23.01
N ARG A 340 9.52 16.29 -23.34
CA ARG A 340 9.61 16.79 -24.70
C ARG A 340 10.79 17.73 -24.87
N THR A 341 11.67 17.38 -25.79
CA THR A 341 13.02 17.97 -25.89
C THR A 341 13.08 19.26 -26.68
N ASP A 342 12.25 19.48 -27.69
CA ASP A 342 12.22 20.73 -28.45
C ASP A 342 11.68 21.90 -27.62
N THR A 343 10.64 21.66 -26.82
CA THR A 343 10.04 22.64 -25.91
C THR A 343 10.65 22.65 -24.50
N LYS A 344 11.59 21.73 -24.21
CA LYS A 344 12.19 21.52 -22.89
C LYS A 344 11.16 21.24 -21.78
N GLN A 345 10.03 20.64 -22.13
CA GLN A 345 9.02 20.25 -21.16
C GLN A 345 9.45 18.98 -20.43
N VAL A 346 9.40 19.01 -19.10
CA VAL A 346 9.72 17.86 -18.24
C VAL A 346 8.65 17.78 -17.17
N GLN A 347 7.93 16.66 -17.13
CA GLN A 347 6.83 16.43 -16.21
C GLN A 347 7.01 15.09 -15.52
N PRO A 348 7.74 15.05 -14.38
CA PRO A 348 7.84 13.85 -13.59
C PRO A 348 6.48 13.50 -12.97
N THR A 349 6.14 12.22 -12.93
CA THR A 349 4.91 11.71 -12.30
C THR A 349 5.25 10.61 -11.31
N PHE A 350 4.35 10.37 -10.36
CA PHE A 350 4.44 9.18 -9.53
C PHE A 350 3.81 7.99 -10.28
N GLY A 351 4.63 7.01 -10.66
CA GLY A 351 4.24 5.87 -11.47
C GLY A 351 3.87 4.64 -10.65
N TYR A 352 2.87 3.91 -11.12
CA TYR A 352 2.41 2.63 -10.56
C TYR A 352 2.45 1.56 -11.64
N ILE A 353 2.92 0.37 -11.27
CA ILE A 353 2.93 -0.80 -12.14
C ILE A 353 2.22 -1.92 -11.40
N LEU A 354 1.07 -2.35 -11.93
CA LEU A 354 0.32 -3.49 -11.45
C LEU A 354 0.26 -4.57 -12.54
N ILE A 355 0.15 -5.83 -12.13
CA ILE A 355 0.08 -6.99 -13.01
C ILE A 355 -1.10 -7.89 -12.66
N ARG A 356 -1.58 -8.67 -13.63
CA ARG A 356 -2.69 -9.59 -13.46
C ARG A 356 -2.55 -10.87 -14.28
#